data_AF-A0ABC8JKP6-F1
#
_entry.id   AF-A0ABC8JKP6-F1
#
_cell.length_a   1.000
_cell.length_b   1.000
_cell.length_c   1.000
_cell.angle_alpha   90.00
_cell.angle_beta   90.00
_cell.angle_gamma   90.00
#
_symmetry.space_group_name_H-M   'P 1'
#
loop_
_entity.id
_entity.type
_entity.pdbx_description
1 polymer ?
#
loop_
_entity_poly.entity_id
_entity_poly.type
_entity_poly.pdbx_seq_one_letter_code
_entity_poly.pdbx_strand_id
1 'polypeptide(L)'
;MDWQGQKLVEQVMQILLLISGVVAVVVGYATESFRTMMLIYAGGVVLATLITVPNWPFYNNHPLKWLDPSEAEKHPKPQVVAVASKKKFSKK
;
A
#
# COMPACT_ATOMS: atom_id res chain seq x y z
N MET A 1 4.60 9.74 4.13
CA MET A 1 4.46 9.49 2.69
C MET A 1 3.24 10.25 2.28
N ASP A 2 3.38 11.16 1.32
CA ASP A 2 2.23 11.84 0.72
C ASP A 2 1.43 10.86 -0.17
N TRP A 3 0.28 11.29 -0.68
CA TRP A 3 -0.64 10.41 -1.42
C TRP A 3 0.00 9.86 -2.71
N GLN A 4 0.78 10.67 -3.45
CA GLN A 4 1.42 10.17 -4.68
C GLN A 4 2.71 9.39 -4.40
N GLY A 5 3.37 9.65 -3.27
CA GLY A 5 4.38 8.78 -2.68
C GLY A 5 3.82 7.38 -2.43
N GLN A 6 2.66 7.25 -1.77
CA GLN A 6 2.02 5.94 -1.55
C GLN A 6 1.77 5.18 -2.86
N LYS A 7 1.32 5.87 -3.93
CA LYS A 7 1.09 5.21 -5.22
C LYS A 7 2.39 4.70 -5.85
N LEU A 8 3.46 5.50 -5.78
CA LEU A 8 4.77 5.10 -6.25
C LEU A 8 5.30 3.89 -5.47
N VAL A 9 5.14 3.92 -4.14
CA VAL A 9 5.60 2.85 -3.24
C VAL A 9 4.90 1.53 -3.57
N GLU A 10 3.59 1.56 -3.85
CA GLU A 10 2.82 0.39 -4.26
C GLU A 10 3.36 -0.21 -5.57
N GLN A 11 3.63 0.62 -6.58
CA GLN A 11 4.18 0.17 -7.86
C GLN A 11 5.58 -0.43 -7.70
N VAL A 12 6.45 0.23 -6.94
CA VAL A 12 7.82 -0.25 -6.65
C VAL A 12 7.78 -1.58 -5.91
N MET A 13 6.88 -1.73 -4.93
CA MET A 13 6.72 -2.99 -4.19
C MET A 13 6.34 -4.14 -5.13
N GLN A 14 5.33 -3.93 -5.99
CA GLN A 14 4.88 -4.94 -6.95
C GLN A 14 6.02 -5.35 -7.90
N ILE A 15 6.75 -4.37 -8.45
CA ILE A 15 7.86 -4.62 -9.38
C ILE A 15 8.97 -5.42 -8.68
N LEU A 16 9.40 -5.00 -7.49
CA LEU A 16 10.46 -5.67 -6.74
C LEU A 16 10.09 -7.11 -6.38
N LEU A 17 8.87 -7.33 -5.90
CA LEU A 17 8.40 -8.67 -5.54
C LEU A 17 8.25 -9.58 -6.75
N LEU A 18 7.77 -9.04 -7.88
CA LEU A 18 7.64 -9.79 -9.14
C LEU A 18 9.01 -10.21 -9.67
N ILE A 19 9.97 -9.27 -9.75
CA ILE A 19 11.34 -9.56 -10.20
C ILE A 19 12.00 -10.58 -9.26
N SER A 20 11.91 -10.37 -7.95
CA SER A 20 12.43 -11.30 -6.95
C SER A 20 11.84 -12.71 -7.12
N GLY A 21 10.52 -12.80 -7.32
CA GLY A 21 9.83 -14.07 -7.54
C GLY A 21 10.32 -14.80 -8.79
N VAL A 22 10.43 -14.09 -9.92
CA VAL A 22 10.95 -14.66 -11.18
C VAL A 22 12.38 -15.15 -11.01
N VAL A 23 13.26 -14.35 -10.41
CA VAL A 23 14.67 -14.72 -10.18
C VAL A 23 14.76 -15.92 -9.23
N ALA A 24 13.98 -15.93 -8.14
CA ALA A 24 13.93 -17.03 -7.19
C ALA A 24 13.50 -18.34 -7.86
N VAL A 25 12.47 -18.31 -8.71
CA VAL A 25 12.02 -19.48 -9.48
C VAL A 25 13.11 -19.95 -10.44
N VAL A 26 13.68 -19.07 -11.25
CA VAL A 26 14.68 -19.43 -12.27
C VAL A 26 15.93 -20.05 -11.62
N VAL A 27 16.47 -19.41 -10.58
CA VAL A 27 17.66 -19.90 -9.88
C VAL A 27 17.34 -21.14 -9.05
N GLY A 28 16.19 -21.16 -8.38
CA GLY A 28 15.73 -22.30 -7.60
C GLY A 28 15.53 -23.55 -8.45
N TYR A 29 14.96 -23.38 -9.64
CA TYR A 29 14.79 -24.45 -10.62
C TYR A 29 16.14 -24.94 -11.16
N ALA A 30 17.03 -24.02 -11.57
CA ALA A 30 18.35 -24.38 -12.08
C ALA A 30 19.25 -25.10 -11.04
N THR A 31 19.01 -24.86 -9.75
CA THR A 31 19.75 -25.48 -8.64
C THR A 31 19.01 -26.65 -7.99
N GLU A 32 17.81 -26.99 -8.48
CA GLU A 32 16.90 -28.00 -7.93
C GLU A 32 16.67 -27.88 -6.41
N SER A 33 16.76 -26.66 -5.87
CA SER A 33 16.74 -26.42 -4.42
C SER A 33 15.66 -25.42 -4.03
N PHE A 34 14.62 -25.94 -3.38
CA PHE A 34 13.55 -25.11 -2.81
C PHE A 34 14.07 -24.17 -1.71
N ARG A 35 15.09 -24.59 -0.94
CA ARG A 35 15.70 -23.73 0.08
C ARG A 35 16.36 -22.51 -0.56
N THR A 36 17.09 -22.69 -1.66
CA THR A 36 17.72 -21.58 -2.40
C THR A 36 16.67 -20.63 -2.96
N MET A 37 15.60 -21.17 -3.57
CA MET A 37 14.46 -20.38 -4.04
C MET A 37 13.87 -19.49 -2.94
N MET A 38 13.57 -20.08 -1.77
CA MET A 38 12.97 -19.36 -0.65
C MET A 38 13.91 -18.30 -0.07
N LEU A 39 15.22 -18.57 0.02
CA LEU A 39 16.19 -17.59 0.51
C LEU A 39 16.31 -16.37 -0.42
N ILE A 40 16.35 -16.60 -1.73
CA ILE A 40 16.39 -15.51 -2.72
C ILE A 40 15.11 -14.68 -2.63
N TYR A 41 13.94 -15.34 -2.60
CA TYR A 41 12.66 -14.64 -2.52
C TYR A 41 12.55 -13.83 -1.21
N ALA A 42 12.91 -14.44 -0.07
CA ALA A 42 12.91 -13.78 1.23
C ALA A 42 13.85 -12.56 1.24
N GLY A 43 15.04 -12.68 0.64
CA GLY A 43 15.95 -11.55 0.46
C GLY A 43 15.30 -10.40 -0.32
N GLY A 44 14.59 -10.70 -1.41
CA GLY A 44 13.86 -9.69 -2.16
C GLY A 44 12.68 -9.07 -1.41
N VAL A 45 11.98 -9.84 -0.56
CA VAL A 45 10.92 -9.31 0.32
C VAL A 45 11.50 -8.34 1.36
N VAL A 46 12.63 -8.70 1.98
CA VAL A 46 13.32 -7.82 2.94
C VAL A 46 13.77 -6.53 2.25
N LEU A 47 14.36 -6.63 1.06
CA LEU A 47 14.76 -5.46 0.28
C LEU A 47 13.56 -4.58 -0.10
N ALA A 48 12.48 -5.17 -0.61
CA ALA A 48 11.25 -4.45 -0.93
C ALA A 48 10.72 -3.72 0.30
N THR A 49 10.66 -4.41 1.45
CA THR A 49 10.22 -3.84 2.73
C THR A 49 11.09 -2.66 3.17
N LEU A 50 12.42 -2.78 3.10
CA LEU A 50 13.34 -1.70 3.46
C LEU A 50 13.17 -0.46 2.57
N ILE A 51 12.84 -0.65 1.30
CA ILE A 51 12.62 0.45 0.35
C ILE A 51 11.24 1.08 0.57
N THR A 52 10.20 0.27 0.75
CA THR A 52 8.80 0.72 0.66
C THR A 52 8.16 1.06 2.00
N VAL A 53 8.58 0.45 3.11
CA VAL A 53 7.92 0.63 4.41
C VAL A 53 8.39 1.89 5.16
N PRO A 54 9.69 2.21 5.25
CA PRO A 54 10.13 3.42 5.94
C PRO A 54 9.63 4.66 5.21
N ASN A 55 9.20 5.67 5.96
CA ASN A 55 8.77 6.95 5.40
C ASN A 55 9.96 7.81 4.98
N TRP A 56 10.62 7.43 3.88
CA TRP A 56 11.75 8.16 3.36
C TRP A 56 11.37 9.58 2.91
N PRO A 57 12.27 10.57 3.06
CA PRO A 57 11.98 11.96 2.70
C PRO A 57 11.62 12.13 1.22
N PHE A 58 12.15 11.30 0.33
CA PHE A 58 11.86 11.37 -1.11
C PHE A 58 10.42 11.00 -1.48
N TYR A 59 9.67 10.33 -0.59
CA TYR A 59 8.24 10.03 -0.76
C TYR A 59 7.30 11.14 -0.23
N ASN A 60 7.84 12.31 0.15
CA ASN A 60 7.09 13.43 0.75
C ASN A 60 7.29 14.75 -0.01
N ASN A 61 7.52 14.68 -1.32
CA ASN A 61 7.84 15.87 -2.12
C ASN A 61 6.61 16.76 -2.42
N HIS A 62 5.39 16.28 -2.14
CA HIS A 62 4.14 16.93 -2.57
C HIS A 62 3.30 17.26 -1.32
N PRO A 63 3.56 18.40 -0.66
CA PRO A 63 2.80 18.82 0.50
C PRO A 63 1.34 19.06 0.11
N LEU A 64 0.43 18.29 0.71
CA LEU A 64 -1.01 18.46 0.51
C LEU A 64 -1.47 19.79 1.10
N LYS A 65 -1.95 20.69 0.25
CA LYS A 65 -2.64 21.90 0.68
C LYS A 65 -4.09 21.52 1.04
N TRP A 66 -4.35 21.40 2.33
CA TRP A 66 -5.71 21.20 2.83
C TRP A 66 -6.54 22.47 2.61
N LEU A 67 -7.84 22.28 2.37
CA LEU A 67 -8.79 23.38 2.27
C LEU A 67 -8.98 24.00 3.66
N ASP A 68 -9.12 25.32 3.73
CA ASP A 68 -9.35 26.00 5.00
C ASP A 68 -10.64 25.49 5.65
N PRO A 69 -10.68 25.32 6.99
CA PRO A 69 -11.84 24.74 7.68
C PRO A 69 -13.16 25.47 7.37
N SER A 70 -13.10 26.79 7.18
CA SER A 70 -14.25 27.64 6.84
C SER A 70 -14.79 27.40 5.42
N GLU A 71 -13.94 27.01 4.47
CA GLU A 71 -14.33 26.63 3.12
C GLU A 71 -14.82 25.17 3.08
N ALA A 72 -14.24 24.31 3.91
CA ALA A 72 -14.64 22.92 4.07
C ALA A 72 -16.05 22.76 4.68
N GLU A 73 -16.54 23.73 5.46
CA GLU A 73 -17.92 23.75 5.97
C GLU A 73 -18.94 24.25 4.93
N LYS A 74 -18.52 25.11 3.99
CA LYS A 74 -19.40 25.61 2.91
C LYS A 74 -19.69 24.56 1.84
N HIS A 75 -18.80 23.58 1.67
CA HIS A 75 -19.00 22.44 0.81
C HIS A 75 -19.53 21.27 1.65
N PRO A 76 -20.83 20.91 1.56
CA PRO A 76 -21.36 19.80 2.34
C PRO A 76 -20.57 18.53 1.99
N LYS A 77 -19.91 17.94 3.00
CA LYS A 77 -19.23 16.65 2.88
C LYS A 77 -20.23 15.65 2.27
N PRO A 78 -19.85 14.87 1.24
CA PRO A 78 -20.73 13.83 0.71
C PRO A 78 -21.18 12.95 1.88
N GLN A 79 -22.49 12.90 2.14
CA GLN A 79 -23.04 12.04 3.17
C GLN A 79 -22.74 10.60 2.75
N VAL A 80 -21.80 9.95 3.44
CA VAL A 80 -21.61 8.51 3.34
C VAL A 80 -22.90 7.92 3.88
N VAL A 81 -23.80 7.51 2.98
CA VAL A 81 -25.11 6.99 3.33
C VAL A 81 -24.88 5.74 4.19
N ALA A 82 -25.02 5.89 5.50
CA ALA A 82 -25.00 4.79 6.44
C ALA A 82 -26.25 3.95 6.22
N VAL A 83 -26.16 2.99 5.30
CA VAL A 83 -27.13 1.91 5.15
C VAL A 83 -26.92 0.92 6.30
N ALA A 84 -27.38 1.27 7.50
CA ALA A 84 -27.50 0.32 8.60
C ALA A 84 -28.51 0.79 9.65
N SER A 85 -29.52 -0.06 9.88
CA SER A 85 -30.29 -0.16 11.13
C SER A 85 -31.49 0.78 11.35
N LYS A 86 -32.52 0.66 10.51
CA LYS A 86 -33.93 0.76 10.95
C LYS A 86 -34.58 -0.63 10.95
N LYS A 87 -34.19 -1.48 11.90
CA LYS A 87 -34.97 -2.67 12.29
C LYS A 87 -34.90 -2.80 13.81
N LYS A 88 -36.08 -2.87 14.45
CA LYS A 88 -36.40 -2.77 15.90
C LYS A 88 -36.44 -1.31 16.36
N PHE A 89 -37.56 -0.78 16.85
CA PHE A 89 -38.42 -1.34 17.89
C PHE A 89 -39.85 -0.80 17.76
N SER A 90 -40.81 -1.70 17.62
CA SER A 90 -42.24 -1.45 17.86
C SER A 90 -42.44 -1.17 19.36
N LYS A 91 -42.97 0.02 19.69
CA LYS A 91 -43.74 0.31 20.91
C LYS A 91 -44.15 1.78 20.92
N LYS A 92 -45.41 2.09 20.62
CA LYS A 92 -46.43 2.43 21.62
C LYS A 92 -47.80 2.51 20.94
#